data_AF-A0A3N9X710-F1
#
_entry.id   AF-A0A3N9X710-F1
#
_cell.length_a   1.000
_cell.length_b   1.000
_cell.length_c   1.000
_cell.angle_alpha   90.00
_cell.angle_beta   90.00
_cell.angle_gamma   90.00
#
_symmetry.space_group_name_H-M   'P 1'
#
loop_
_entity.id
_entity.type
_entity.pdbx_description
1 polymer ?
#
loop_
_entity_poly.entity_id
_entity_poly.type
_entity_poly.pdbx_seq_one_letter_code
_entity_poly.pdbx_strand_id
1 'polypeptide(L)'
;GVGLAAAVGGRRAAALAVPLAATIWGYDLLAKNTAAGPAVMAACRGLDVLLGASGGRMSRALPAAATVAAHTWTVTALSRREVTGADATLPMRTLAGTALVAASAAVAVPGARHAALRTANPAGATDRAGTVDGTGVRAGRSRSATISALLPAVLAGWYAARYGAAQAAVVRDPSAGRVRAAVGAGITGLPALQGALTARGGAGLLGVAVAAAAPLGRRLARKVSPT
;
A
#
# COMPACT_ATOMS: atom_id res chain seq x y z
N GLY A 1 -13.73 -18.19 -13.34
CA GLY A 1 -12.81 -17.62 -12.33
C GLY A 1 -11.80 -18.65 -11.84
N VAL A 2 -12.19 -19.50 -10.89
CA VAL A 2 -11.29 -20.49 -10.24
C VAL A 2 -10.65 -21.47 -11.22
N GLY A 3 -11.41 -22.02 -12.19
CA GLY A 3 -10.87 -22.91 -13.22
C GLY A 3 -9.83 -22.25 -14.13
N LEU A 4 -10.00 -20.96 -14.44
CA LEU A 4 -9.05 -20.20 -15.25
C LEU A 4 -7.78 -19.87 -14.44
N ALA A 5 -7.93 -19.51 -13.16
CA ALA A 5 -6.82 -19.31 -12.24
C ALA A 5 -6.00 -20.59 -12.02
N ALA A 6 -6.66 -21.75 -11.96
CA ALA A 6 -6.01 -23.05 -11.88
C ALA A 6 -5.26 -23.40 -13.18
N ALA A 7 -5.86 -23.13 -14.34
CA ALA A 7 -5.27 -23.42 -15.64
C ALA A 7 -4.04 -22.55 -15.95
N VAL A 8 -4.05 -21.28 -15.56
CA VAL A 8 -2.96 -20.32 -15.85
C VAL A 8 -1.91 -20.25 -14.73
N GLY A 9 -2.33 -20.35 -13.46
CA GLY A 9 -1.49 -20.14 -12.28
C GLY A 9 -1.17 -21.40 -11.46
N GLY A 10 -1.67 -22.56 -11.88
CA GLY A 10 -1.41 -23.86 -11.24
C GLY A 10 -1.99 -24.03 -9.83
N ARG A 11 -1.46 -25.01 -9.09
CA ARG A 11 -1.99 -25.43 -7.76
C ARG A 11 -2.04 -24.30 -6.71
N ARG A 12 -1.09 -23.36 -6.75
CA ARG A 12 -1.02 -22.24 -5.80
C ARG A 12 -2.07 -21.18 -6.07
N ALA A 13 -2.33 -20.88 -7.34
CA ALA A 13 -3.43 -19.97 -7.72
C ALA A 13 -4.79 -20.59 -7.39
N ALA A 14 -4.97 -21.89 -7.65
CA ALA A 14 -6.18 -22.61 -7.26
C ALA A 14 -6.44 -22.56 -5.74
N ALA A 15 -5.38 -22.76 -4.93
CA ALA A 15 -5.46 -22.72 -3.47
C ALA A 15 -5.87 -21.35 -2.90
N LEU A 16 -5.65 -20.25 -3.63
CA LEU A 16 -6.09 -18.90 -3.24
C LEU A 16 -7.44 -18.52 -3.86
N ALA A 17 -7.72 -18.98 -5.08
CA ALA A 17 -8.96 -18.71 -5.79
C ALA A 17 -10.19 -19.31 -5.08
N VAL A 18 -10.04 -20.47 -4.42
CA VAL A 18 -11.12 -21.12 -3.66
C VAL A 18 -11.50 -20.31 -2.41
N PRO A 19 -10.57 -19.95 -1.49
CA PRO A 19 -10.87 -19.04 -0.38
C PRO A 19 -11.38 -17.68 -0.82
N LEU A 20 -10.86 -17.13 -1.92
CA LEU A 20 -11.33 -15.86 -2.49
C LEU A 20 -12.79 -15.96 -2.96
N ALA A 21 -13.15 -17.01 -3.71
CA ALA A 21 -14.51 -17.21 -4.16
C ALA A 21 -15.48 -17.38 -2.97
N ALA A 22 -15.07 -18.14 -1.95
CA ALA A 22 -15.85 -18.32 -0.73
C ALA A 22 -16.05 -17.01 0.04
N THR A 23 -15.01 -16.18 0.16
CA THR A 23 -15.11 -14.88 0.84
C THR A 23 -15.96 -13.88 0.06
N ILE A 24 -15.92 -13.89 -1.27
CA ILE A 24 -16.83 -13.09 -2.12
C ILE A 24 -18.28 -13.50 -1.88
N TRP A 25 -18.59 -14.79 -1.92
CA TRP A 25 -19.93 -15.29 -1.62
C TRP A 25 -20.39 -14.93 -0.21
N GLY A 26 -19.52 -15.12 0.79
CA GLY A 26 -19.79 -14.72 2.16
C GLY A 26 -20.05 -13.22 2.30
N TYR A 27 -19.34 -12.38 1.52
CA TYR A 27 -19.60 -10.95 1.48
C TYR A 27 -20.98 -10.64 0.93
N ASP A 28 -21.31 -11.16 -0.25
CA ASP A 28 -22.53 -10.83 -0.98
C ASP A 28 -23.80 -11.35 -0.30
N LEU A 29 -23.71 -12.53 0.32
CA LEU A 29 -24.85 -13.22 0.94
C LEU A 29 -25.06 -12.81 2.40
N LEU A 30 -24.00 -12.57 3.16
CA LEU A 30 -24.09 -12.49 4.63
C LEU A 30 -23.50 -11.20 5.21
N ALA A 31 -22.44 -10.63 4.61
CA ALA A 31 -21.66 -9.59 5.29
C ALA A 31 -21.95 -8.16 4.81
N LYS A 32 -22.36 -7.95 3.55
CA LYS A 32 -22.44 -6.59 2.96
C LYS A 32 -23.34 -5.63 3.74
N ASN A 33 -24.42 -6.15 4.33
CA ASN A 33 -25.40 -5.37 5.09
C ASN A 33 -25.18 -5.42 6.61
N THR A 34 -24.05 -6.01 7.07
CA THR A 34 -23.80 -6.20 8.50
C THR A 34 -22.56 -5.44 8.98
N ALA A 35 -22.36 -5.38 10.30
CA ALA A 35 -21.17 -4.80 10.90
C ALA A 35 -19.86 -5.44 10.38
N ALA A 36 -19.90 -6.72 9.96
CA ALA A 36 -18.75 -7.48 9.46
C ALA A 36 -18.32 -7.12 8.02
N GLY A 37 -19.18 -6.45 7.22
CA GLY A 37 -18.91 -6.14 5.81
C GLY A 37 -17.51 -5.60 5.47
N PRO A 38 -16.96 -4.60 6.20
CA PRO A 38 -15.63 -4.06 5.94
C PRO A 38 -14.50 -5.07 6.18
N ALA A 39 -14.65 -5.96 7.15
CA ALA A 39 -13.66 -6.99 7.44
C ALA A 39 -13.62 -8.03 6.32
N VAL A 40 -14.79 -8.47 5.84
CA VAL A 40 -14.88 -9.42 4.73
C VAL A 40 -14.40 -8.78 3.43
N MET A 41 -14.78 -7.52 3.15
CA MET A 41 -14.27 -6.79 1.98
C MET A 41 -12.75 -6.63 2.01
N ALA A 42 -12.18 -6.29 3.17
CA ALA A 42 -10.73 -6.21 3.35
C ALA A 42 -10.04 -7.56 3.11
N ALA A 43 -10.64 -8.66 3.58
CA ALA A 43 -10.13 -10.00 3.32
C ALA A 43 -10.16 -10.34 1.83
N CYS A 44 -11.26 -10.04 1.11
CA CYS A 44 -11.33 -10.20 -0.34
C CYS A 44 -10.19 -9.44 -1.04
N ARG A 45 -9.99 -8.15 -0.71
CA ARG A 45 -8.93 -7.33 -1.31
C ARG A 45 -7.52 -7.83 -0.99
N GLY A 46 -7.29 -8.35 0.22
CA GLY A 46 -6.01 -8.98 0.57
C GLY A 46 -5.76 -10.25 -0.22
N LEU A 47 -6.78 -11.09 -0.38
CA LEU A 47 -6.71 -12.34 -1.15
C LEU A 47 -6.52 -12.08 -2.64
N ASP A 48 -7.12 -11.03 -3.21
CA ASP A 48 -6.89 -10.59 -4.60
C ASP A 48 -5.41 -10.32 -4.86
N VAL A 49 -4.74 -9.60 -3.94
CA VAL A 49 -3.30 -9.29 -4.05
C VAL A 49 -2.45 -10.56 -3.97
N LEU A 50 -2.79 -11.48 -3.08
CA LEU A 50 -2.08 -12.76 -2.96
C LEU A 50 -2.29 -13.63 -4.21
N LEU A 51 -3.50 -13.66 -4.77
CA LEU A 51 -3.81 -14.39 -5.98
C LEU A 51 -3.01 -13.85 -7.17
N GLY A 52 -2.93 -12.52 -7.31
CA GLY A 52 -2.08 -11.88 -8.31
C GLY A 52 -0.58 -12.19 -8.15
N ALA A 53 -0.13 -12.47 -6.92
CA ALA A 53 1.25 -12.84 -6.62
C ALA A 53 1.53 -14.35 -6.65
N SER A 54 0.54 -15.18 -6.97
CA SER A 54 0.62 -16.65 -6.90
C SER A 54 1.70 -17.27 -7.80
N GLY A 55 2.10 -16.58 -8.87
CA GLY A 55 3.22 -16.97 -9.74
C GLY A 55 4.62 -16.67 -9.16
N GLY A 56 4.71 -16.03 -7.99
CA GLY A 56 5.97 -15.58 -7.39
C GLY A 56 6.21 -16.07 -5.96
N ARG A 57 7.01 -15.31 -5.20
CA ARG A 57 7.29 -15.59 -3.78
C ARG A 57 6.21 -14.96 -2.90
N MET A 58 5.23 -15.76 -2.49
CA MET A 58 4.08 -15.35 -1.67
C MET A 58 4.47 -14.53 -0.42
N SER A 59 5.55 -14.92 0.25
CA SER A 59 6.04 -14.24 1.46
C SER A 59 6.42 -12.77 1.23
N ARG A 60 6.79 -12.40 0.00
CA ARG A 60 7.08 -11.01 -0.37
C ARG A 60 5.82 -10.19 -0.67
N ALA A 61 4.71 -10.86 -0.98
CA ALA A 61 3.42 -10.22 -1.26
C ALA A 61 2.59 -10.00 0.02
N LEU A 62 2.83 -10.78 1.08
CA LEU A 62 2.13 -10.66 2.36
C LEU A 62 2.07 -9.22 2.92
N PRO A 63 3.17 -8.44 2.94
CA PRO A 63 3.11 -7.06 3.42
C PRO A 63 2.20 -6.19 2.54
N ALA A 64 2.23 -6.35 1.22
CA ALA A 64 1.35 -5.60 0.31
C ALA A 64 -0.12 -5.99 0.49
N ALA A 65 -0.42 -7.29 0.60
CA ALA A 65 -1.76 -7.79 0.85
C ALA A 65 -2.32 -7.26 2.18
N ALA A 66 -1.53 -7.32 3.25
CA ALA A 66 -1.91 -6.77 4.56
C ALA A 66 -2.13 -5.25 4.51
N THR A 67 -1.26 -4.52 3.81
CA THR A 67 -1.37 -3.06 3.61
C THR A 67 -2.70 -2.71 2.92
N VAL A 68 -3.03 -3.40 1.83
CA VAL A 68 -4.27 -3.17 1.05
C VAL A 68 -5.50 -3.55 1.87
N ALA A 69 -5.49 -4.71 2.53
CA ALA A 69 -6.60 -5.15 3.38
C ALA A 69 -6.85 -4.16 4.52
N ALA A 70 -5.82 -3.75 5.24
CA ALA A 70 -5.95 -2.81 6.34
C ALA A 70 -6.40 -1.42 5.87
N HIS A 71 -5.85 -0.91 4.77
CA HIS A 71 -6.33 0.36 4.19
C HIS A 71 -7.82 0.27 3.81
N THR A 72 -8.22 -0.78 3.09
CA THR A 72 -9.62 -1.02 2.71
C THR A 72 -10.51 -1.04 3.94
N TRP A 73 -10.14 -1.79 4.97
CA TRP A 73 -10.90 -1.84 6.22
C TRP A 73 -11.08 -0.45 6.85
N THR A 74 -10.01 0.35 6.93
CA THR A 74 -10.09 1.69 7.55
C THR A 74 -11.05 2.62 6.81
N VAL A 75 -10.96 2.69 5.48
CA VAL A 75 -11.79 3.58 4.66
C VAL A 75 -13.24 3.12 4.69
N THR A 76 -13.50 1.82 4.53
CA THR A 76 -14.86 1.27 4.53
C THR A 76 -15.50 1.40 5.92
N ALA A 77 -14.75 1.20 7.01
CA ALA A 77 -15.27 1.38 8.36
C ALA A 77 -15.62 2.85 8.66
N LEU A 78 -14.78 3.79 8.21
CA LEU A 78 -14.97 5.23 8.41
C LEU A 78 -16.13 5.77 7.57
N SER A 79 -16.24 5.34 6.30
CA SER A 79 -17.31 5.79 5.40
C SER A 79 -18.71 5.45 5.92
N ARG A 80 -18.88 4.31 6.58
CA ARG A 80 -20.18 3.96 7.19
C ARG A 80 -20.63 4.87 8.34
N ARG A 81 -19.73 5.71 8.86
CA ARG A 81 -20.03 6.69 9.92
C ARG A 81 -20.13 8.13 9.38
N GLU A 82 -20.05 8.34 8.06
CA GLU A 82 -20.14 9.67 7.44
C GLU A 82 -21.51 10.34 7.57
N VAL A 83 -22.57 9.55 7.84
CA VAL A 83 -23.95 10.04 7.95
C VAL A 83 -24.37 10.23 9.41
N THR A 84 -23.96 9.34 10.31
CA THR A 84 -24.42 9.33 11.71
C THR A 84 -23.39 9.81 12.73
N GLY A 85 -22.14 10.07 12.33
CA GLY A 85 -21.03 10.34 13.24
C GLY A 85 -20.40 9.07 13.81
N ALA A 86 -19.24 9.21 14.47
CA ALA A 86 -18.44 8.07 14.97
C ALA A 86 -18.35 8.04 16.51
N ASP A 87 -18.46 6.85 17.12
CA ASP A 87 -18.02 6.63 18.50
C ASP A 87 -16.49 6.66 18.58
N ALA A 88 -15.93 7.23 19.65
CA ALA A 88 -14.49 7.49 19.82
C ALA A 88 -13.58 6.25 19.66
N THR A 89 -14.12 5.03 19.79
CA THR A 89 -13.39 3.76 19.65
C THR A 89 -13.05 3.39 18.21
N LEU A 90 -13.87 3.80 17.24
CA LEU A 90 -13.65 3.54 15.81
C LEU A 90 -12.47 4.35 15.25
N PRO A 91 -12.39 5.68 15.47
CA PRO A 91 -11.25 6.49 15.06
C PRO A 91 -9.91 5.95 15.58
N MET A 92 -9.82 5.55 16.85
CA MET A 92 -8.60 4.95 17.41
C MET A 92 -8.18 3.66 16.70
N ARG A 93 -9.12 2.76 16.43
CA ARG A 93 -8.83 1.52 15.67
C ARG A 93 -8.37 1.81 14.25
N THR A 94 -8.97 2.80 13.59
CA THR A 94 -8.54 3.19 12.24
C THR A 94 -7.17 3.85 12.22
N LEU A 95 -6.81 4.58 13.28
CA LEU A 95 -5.50 5.23 13.43
C LEU A 95 -4.39 4.20 13.68
N ALA A 96 -4.67 3.20 14.54
CA ALA A 96 -3.80 2.03 14.70
C ALA A 96 -3.64 1.24 13.38
N GLY A 97 -4.74 1.06 12.63
CA GLY A 97 -4.71 0.46 11.29
C GLY A 97 -3.81 1.24 10.33
N THR A 98 -3.92 2.56 10.28
CA THR A 98 -3.07 3.44 9.45
C THR A 98 -1.60 3.34 9.84
N ALA A 99 -1.29 3.28 11.14
CA ALA A 99 0.08 3.11 11.62
C ALA A 99 0.68 1.77 11.19
N LEU A 100 -0.09 0.67 11.30
CA LEU A 100 0.34 -0.66 10.83
C LEU A 100 0.53 -0.73 9.31
N VAL A 101 -0.35 -0.08 8.55
CA VAL A 101 -0.23 0.08 7.09
C VAL A 101 1.05 0.82 6.72
N ALA A 102 1.33 1.94 7.39
CA ALA A 102 2.53 2.71 7.14
C ALA A 102 3.80 1.94 7.52
N ALA A 103 3.81 1.28 8.68
CA ALA A 103 4.93 0.45 9.13
C ALA A 103 5.21 -0.69 8.15
N SER A 104 4.18 -1.42 7.72
CA SER A 104 4.33 -2.51 6.75
C SER A 104 4.80 -2.03 5.37
N ALA A 105 4.38 -0.84 4.93
CA ALA A 105 4.88 -0.21 3.70
C ALA A 105 6.34 0.27 3.83
N ALA A 106 6.76 0.70 5.01
CA ALA A 106 8.10 1.22 5.29
C ALA A 106 9.18 0.15 5.49
N VAL A 107 8.82 -1.05 5.97
CA VAL A 107 9.81 -2.13 6.22
C VAL A 107 10.42 -2.61 4.88
N ALA A 108 11.69 -2.29 4.68
CA ALA A 108 12.47 -2.77 3.54
C ALA A 108 12.72 -4.29 3.64
N VAL A 109 12.40 -5.03 2.58
CA VAL A 109 12.71 -6.47 2.53
C VAL A 109 14.22 -6.65 2.32
N PRO A 110 14.91 -7.50 3.11
CA PRO A 110 16.36 -7.76 3.04
C PRO A 110 16.97 -8.20 1.69
N GLY A 111 16.26 -8.20 0.57
CA GLY A 111 16.70 -8.72 -0.73
C GLY A 111 16.66 -7.75 -1.92
N ALA A 112 16.05 -6.55 -1.81
CA ALA A 112 15.98 -5.59 -2.91
C ALA A 112 17.38 -5.09 -3.37
N ARG A 113 18.30 -5.04 -2.40
CA ARG A 113 19.74 -4.76 -2.56
C ARG A 113 20.43 -5.69 -3.56
N HIS A 114 20.10 -6.98 -3.63
CA HIS A 114 20.74 -7.92 -4.56
C HIS A 114 20.23 -7.81 -6.00
N ALA A 115 18.99 -7.37 -6.21
CA ALA A 115 18.42 -7.21 -7.55
C ALA A 115 18.94 -5.93 -8.23
N ALA A 116 19.02 -4.82 -7.49
CA ALA A 116 19.57 -3.56 -7.97
C ALA A 116 21.08 -3.65 -8.28
N LEU A 117 21.84 -4.45 -7.51
CA LEU A 117 23.26 -4.71 -7.79
C LEU A 117 23.47 -5.60 -9.02
N ARG A 118 22.50 -6.45 -9.39
CA ARG A 118 22.57 -7.32 -10.58
C ARG A 118 22.20 -6.59 -11.87
N THR A 119 21.26 -5.64 -11.81
CA THR A 119 20.92 -4.80 -12.97
C THR A 119 21.95 -3.69 -13.22
N ALA A 120 22.67 -3.26 -12.17
CA ALA A 120 23.75 -2.29 -12.27
C ALA A 120 25.12 -2.89 -12.64
N ASN A 121 25.19 -4.18 -13.01
CA ASN A 121 26.42 -4.78 -13.52
C ASN A 121 26.38 -4.93 -15.06
N PRO A 122 26.64 -3.87 -15.84
CA PRO A 122 27.00 -4.01 -17.24
C PRO A 122 28.51 -4.26 -17.32
N ALA A 123 29.00 -5.41 -16.86
CA ALA A 123 30.43 -5.71 -16.97
C ALA A 123 30.70 -7.22 -17.05
N GLY A 124 30.23 -7.81 -18.15
CA GLY A 124 30.97 -8.84 -18.87
C GLY A 124 31.89 -8.24 -19.95
N ALA A 125 32.21 -6.94 -19.86
CA ALA A 125 33.14 -6.27 -20.75
C ALA A 125 34.54 -6.28 -20.10
N THR A 126 35.39 -7.08 -20.73
CA THR A 126 36.83 -7.21 -20.60
C THR A 126 37.60 -5.90 -20.32
N ASP A 127 38.55 -5.99 -19.39
CA ASP A 127 39.93 -5.50 -19.51
C ASP A 127 40.17 -4.00 -19.80
N ARG A 128 40.65 -3.24 -18.80
CA ARG A 128 42.01 -2.66 -18.76
C ARG A 128 42.18 -1.63 -17.64
N ALA A 129 43.41 -1.59 -17.15
CA ALA A 129 43.95 -0.69 -16.15
C ALA A 129 43.61 0.79 -16.39
N GLY A 130 43.23 1.47 -15.30
CA GLY A 130 43.05 2.90 -15.22
C GLY A 130 42.66 3.28 -13.80
N THR A 131 43.65 3.57 -12.95
CA THR A 131 43.46 4.09 -11.60
C THR A 131 42.84 5.49 -11.68
N VAL A 132 41.52 5.55 -11.71
CA VAL A 132 40.75 6.78 -11.50
C VAL A 132 40.14 6.71 -10.11
N ASP A 133 40.34 7.78 -9.32
CA ASP A 133 39.91 7.95 -7.94
C ASP A 133 38.49 7.43 -7.66
N GLY A 134 38.42 6.21 -7.12
CA GLY A 134 37.17 5.51 -6.83
C GLY A 134 36.42 6.05 -5.60
N THR A 135 36.95 7.06 -4.92
CA THR A 135 36.39 7.64 -3.69
C THR A 135 35.08 8.39 -3.98
N GLY A 136 35.03 9.21 -5.03
CA GLY A 136 33.83 9.95 -5.44
C GLY A 136 32.70 9.06 -5.94
N VAL A 137 33.02 8.04 -6.75
CA VAL A 137 32.04 7.09 -7.31
C VAL A 137 31.49 6.14 -6.22
N ARG A 138 32.28 5.82 -5.19
CA ARG A 138 31.82 5.05 -4.02
C ARG A 138 30.93 5.89 -3.11
N ALA A 139 31.28 7.16 -2.85
CA ALA A 139 30.46 8.08 -2.07
C ALA A 139 29.10 8.38 -2.74
N GLY A 140 29.08 8.57 -4.07
CA GLY A 140 27.85 8.76 -4.85
C GLY A 140 26.93 7.53 -4.84
N ARG A 141 27.50 6.32 -5.01
CA ARG A 141 26.75 5.05 -4.90
C ARG A 141 26.19 4.83 -3.49
N SER A 142 26.95 5.19 -2.45
CA SER A 142 26.50 5.11 -1.06
C SER A 142 25.32 6.04 -0.79
N ARG A 143 25.37 7.32 -1.20
CA ARG A 143 24.23 8.25 -1.06
C ARG A 143 23.01 7.81 -1.84
N SER A 144 23.17 7.38 -3.10
CA SER A 144 22.05 6.90 -3.92
C SER A 144 21.39 5.65 -3.33
N ALA A 145 22.19 4.74 -2.75
CA ALA A 145 21.69 3.56 -2.05
C ALA A 145 20.93 3.94 -0.76
N THR A 146 21.44 4.89 0.02
CA THR A 146 20.76 5.40 1.22
C THR A 146 19.43 6.08 0.88
N ILE A 147 19.41 6.95 -0.13
CA ILE A 147 18.17 7.61 -0.59
C ILE A 147 17.15 6.57 -1.05
N SER A 148 17.58 5.59 -1.85
CA SER A 148 16.70 4.53 -2.35
C SER A 148 16.17 3.63 -1.23
N ALA A 149 16.97 3.40 -0.18
CA ALA A 149 16.56 2.60 0.98
C ALA A 149 15.54 3.34 1.88
N LEU A 150 15.63 4.67 1.97
CA LEU A 150 14.73 5.49 2.79
C LEU A 150 13.45 5.86 2.06
N LEU A 151 13.44 5.85 0.73
CA LEU A 151 12.31 6.29 -0.09
C LEU A 151 10.97 5.63 0.28
N PRO A 152 10.87 4.29 0.50
CA PRO A 152 9.61 3.67 0.92
C PRO A 152 9.12 4.20 2.27
N ALA A 153 10.02 4.41 3.22
CA ALA A 153 9.68 4.93 4.54
C ALA A 153 9.23 6.39 4.48
N VAL A 154 9.85 7.21 3.62
CA VAL A 154 9.44 8.60 3.38
C VAL A 154 8.04 8.67 2.79
N LEU A 155 7.75 7.88 1.75
CA LEU A 155 6.44 7.86 1.10
C LEU A 155 5.35 7.30 2.03
N ALA A 156 5.66 6.25 2.79
CA ALA A 156 4.75 5.70 3.80
C ALA A 156 4.50 6.68 4.96
N GLY A 157 5.55 7.39 5.41
CA GLY A 157 5.45 8.44 6.42
C GLY A 157 4.61 9.62 5.95
N TRP A 158 4.72 10.03 4.69
CA TRP A 158 3.89 11.07 4.09
C TRP A 158 2.40 10.67 4.06
N TYR A 159 2.09 9.43 3.66
CA TYR A 159 0.75 8.87 3.75
C TYR A 159 0.23 8.89 5.21
N ALA A 160 1.02 8.39 6.15
CA ALA A 160 0.66 8.27 7.56
C ALA A 160 0.40 9.64 8.20
N ALA A 161 1.27 10.61 7.96
CA ALA A 161 1.12 11.96 8.49
C ALA A 161 -0.17 12.60 8.00
N ARG A 162 -0.51 12.42 6.71
CA ARG A 162 -1.68 13.08 6.11
C ARG A 162 -3.00 12.43 6.50
N TYR A 163 -3.09 11.10 6.42
CA TYR A 163 -4.31 10.39 6.77
C TYR A 163 -4.48 10.32 8.30
N GLY A 164 -3.39 10.08 9.04
CA GLY A 164 -3.38 10.06 10.49
C GLY A 164 -3.74 11.41 11.12
N ALA A 165 -3.30 12.53 10.55
CA ALA A 165 -3.74 13.85 11.01
C ALA A 165 -5.26 14.06 10.83
N ALA A 166 -5.82 13.59 9.72
CA ALA A 166 -7.26 13.66 9.49
C ALA A 166 -8.03 12.75 10.46
N GLN A 167 -7.55 11.53 10.71
CA GLN A 167 -8.13 10.63 11.69
C GLN A 167 -8.03 11.18 13.12
N ALA A 168 -6.89 11.79 13.49
CA ALA A 168 -6.72 12.45 14.79
C ALA A 168 -7.67 13.64 14.96
N ALA A 169 -7.99 14.35 13.87
CA ALA A 169 -9.01 15.40 13.90
C ALA A 169 -10.41 14.85 14.19
N VAL A 170 -10.73 13.65 13.68
CA VAL A 170 -11.99 12.93 13.97
C VAL A 170 -12.03 12.43 15.43
N VAL A 171 -10.91 11.97 15.98
CA VAL A 171 -10.84 11.57 17.41
C VAL A 171 -11.21 12.73 18.33
N ARG A 172 -10.75 13.95 18.02
CA ARG A 172 -11.02 15.15 18.82
C ARG A 172 -12.45 15.68 18.66
N ASP A 173 -13.07 15.43 17.52
CA ASP A 173 -14.41 15.93 17.16
C ASP A 173 -14.99 14.99 16.09
N PRO A 174 -15.90 14.08 16.48
CA PRO A 174 -16.46 13.06 15.60
C PRO A 174 -17.60 13.58 14.70
N SER A 175 -17.60 14.87 14.35
CA SER A 175 -18.58 15.46 13.44
C SER A 175 -18.49 14.87 12.01
N ALA A 176 -19.65 14.77 11.35
CA ALA A 176 -19.76 14.21 10.00
C ALA A 176 -18.82 14.87 8.97
N GLY A 177 -18.60 16.18 9.09
CA GLY A 177 -17.65 16.92 8.23
C GLY A 177 -16.21 16.44 8.38
N ARG A 178 -15.74 16.19 9.60
CA ARG A 178 -14.38 15.65 9.84
C ARG A 178 -14.25 14.21 9.37
N VAL A 179 -15.29 13.39 9.56
CA VAL A 179 -15.32 12.02 9.04
C VAL A 179 -15.17 12.02 7.52
N ARG A 180 -15.95 12.84 6.80
CA ARG A 180 -15.83 12.99 5.33
C ARG A 180 -14.47 13.48 4.89
N ALA A 181 -13.90 14.47 5.59
CA ALA A 181 -12.56 14.97 5.31
C ALA A 181 -11.49 13.88 5.49
N ALA A 182 -11.63 13.03 6.51
CA ALA A 182 -10.75 11.90 6.74
C ALA A 182 -10.91 10.80 5.69
N VAL A 183 -12.13 10.47 5.27
CA VAL A 183 -12.37 9.54 4.14
C VAL A 183 -11.76 10.08 2.85
N GLY A 184 -11.97 11.35 2.53
CA GLY A 184 -11.34 12.01 1.38
C GLY A 184 -9.81 12.00 1.45
N ALA A 185 -9.23 12.18 2.64
CA ALA A 185 -7.79 12.04 2.85
C ALA A 185 -7.29 10.60 2.63
N GLY A 186 -8.06 9.60 3.05
CA GLY A 186 -7.78 8.18 2.80
C GLY A 186 -7.78 7.86 1.30
N ILE A 187 -8.83 8.25 0.59
CA ILE A 187 -8.98 8.01 -0.86
C ILE A 187 -7.85 8.70 -1.65
N THR A 188 -7.60 9.98 -1.36
CA THR A 188 -6.55 10.74 -2.09
C THR A 188 -5.13 10.39 -1.64
N GLY A 189 -4.97 9.66 -0.53
CA GLY A 189 -3.69 9.18 -0.02
C GLY A 189 -3.21 7.87 -0.64
N LEU A 190 -4.09 7.12 -1.32
CA LEU A 190 -3.77 5.83 -1.93
C LEU A 190 -2.54 5.84 -2.85
N PRO A 191 -2.35 6.83 -3.75
CA PRO A 191 -1.18 6.83 -4.63
C PRO A 191 0.14 6.96 -3.87
N ALA A 192 0.17 7.68 -2.74
CA ALA A 192 1.36 7.77 -1.90
C ALA A 192 1.75 6.40 -1.31
N LEU A 193 0.76 5.64 -0.85
CA LEU A 193 0.93 4.29 -0.32
C LEU A 193 1.36 3.31 -1.41
N GLN A 194 0.74 3.37 -2.60
CA GLN A 194 1.15 2.58 -3.76
C GLN A 194 2.59 2.91 -4.17
N GLY A 195 2.96 4.19 -4.17
CA GLY A 195 4.32 4.64 -4.44
C GLY A 195 5.34 4.07 -3.46
N ALA A 196 5.00 4.03 -2.16
CA ALA A 196 5.84 3.40 -1.13
C ALA A 196 6.05 1.90 -1.39
N LEU A 197 4.98 1.17 -1.71
CA LEU A 197 5.06 -0.27 -2.01
C LEU A 197 5.86 -0.56 -3.29
N THR A 198 5.71 0.28 -4.32
CA THR A 198 6.47 0.17 -5.59
C THR A 198 7.95 0.47 -5.38
N ALA A 199 8.28 1.53 -4.62
CA ALA A 199 9.65 1.85 -4.24
C ALA A 199 10.28 0.71 -3.42
N ARG A 200 9.52 0.11 -2.49
CA ARG A 200 9.95 -1.07 -1.71
C ARG A 200 10.26 -2.28 -2.60
N GLY A 201 9.58 -2.42 -3.73
CA GLY A 201 9.84 -3.45 -4.74
C GLY A 201 11.13 -3.24 -5.55
N GLY A 202 11.82 -2.11 -5.37
CA GLY A 202 13.04 -1.75 -6.09
C GLY A 202 12.83 -0.75 -7.23
N ALA A 203 11.59 -0.39 -7.54
CA ALA A 203 11.26 0.55 -8.62
C ALA A 203 11.05 1.97 -8.09
N GLY A 204 12.10 2.57 -7.50
CA GLY A 204 12.03 3.87 -6.80
C GLY A 204 11.43 5.00 -7.64
N LEU A 205 11.87 5.17 -8.89
CA LEU A 205 11.36 6.21 -9.79
C LEU A 205 9.86 6.03 -10.10
N LEU A 206 9.43 4.82 -10.40
CA LEU A 206 8.01 4.52 -10.60
C LEU A 206 7.21 4.75 -9.31
N GLY A 207 7.80 4.43 -8.16
CA GLY A 207 7.22 4.72 -6.85
C GLY A 207 6.97 6.21 -6.62
N VAL A 208 7.95 7.06 -6.93
CA VAL A 208 7.78 8.53 -6.86
C VAL A 208 6.73 9.03 -7.85
N ALA A 209 6.76 8.52 -9.08
CA ALA A 209 5.80 8.91 -10.12
C ALA A 209 4.35 8.59 -9.70
N VAL A 210 4.12 7.40 -9.15
CA VAL A 210 2.81 7.02 -8.61
C VAL A 210 2.43 7.89 -7.41
N ALA A 211 3.36 8.13 -6.48
CA ALA A 211 3.12 8.98 -5.32
C ALA A 211 2.74 10.43 -5.69
N ALA A 212 3.29 10.96 -6.78
CA ALA A 212 3.00 12.31 -7.27
C ALA A 212 1.54 12.48 -7.74
N ALA A 213 0.79 11.40 -7.97
CA ALA A 213 -0.64 11.47 -8.28
C ALA A 213 -1.51 11.87 -7.07
N ALA A 214 -1.05 11.68 -5.83
CA ALA A 214 -1.81 12.03 -4.63
C ALA A 214 -2.18 13.53 -4.52
N PRO A 215 -1.26 14.51 -4.71
CA PRO A 215 -1.61 15.93 -4.69
C PRO A 215 -2.52 16.33 -5.86
N LEU A 216 -2.39 15.68 -7.02
CA LEU A 216 -3.27 15.90 -8.17
C LEU A 216 -4.69 15.44 -7.87
N GLY A 217 -4.86 14.22 -7.34
CA GLY A 217 -6.15 13.70 -6.89
C GLY A 217 -6.82 14.61 -5.88
N ARG A 218 -6.06 15.18 -4.92
CA ARG A 218 -6.62 16.15 -3.96
C ARG A 218 -7.04 17.48 -4.61
N ARG A 219 -6.29 17.98 -5.59
CA ARG A 219 -6.65 19.20 -6.31
C ARG A 219 -7.93 19.00 -7.12
N LEU A 220 -8.10 17.83 -7.74
CA LEU A 220 -9.31 17.49 -8.49
C LEU A 220 -10.51 17.27 -7.56
N ALA A 221 -10.35 16.53 -6.45
CA ALA A 221 -11.42 16.32 -5.48
C ALA A 221 -12.00 17.64 -4.93
N ARG A 222 -11.14 18.65 -4.67
CA ARG A 222 -11.58 20.00 -4.25
C ARG A 222 -12.33 20.79 -5.32
N LYS A 223 -12.19 20.44 -6.59
CA LYS A 223 -12.91 21.10 -7.70
C LYS A 223 -14.28 20.48 -7.96
N VAL A 224 -14.43 19.19 -7.65
CA VAL A 224 -15.65 18.41 -7.95
C VAL A 224 -16.57 18.30 -6.73
N SER A 225 -16.04 18.36 -5.51
CA SER A 225 -16.84 18.44 -4.28
C SER A 225 -16.77 19.86 -3.69
N PRO A 226 -17.87 20.62 -3.73
CA PRO A 226 -17.96 21.95 -3.11
C PRO A 226 -18.36 21.89 -1.62
N THR A 227 -18.12 20.77 -0.94
CA THR A 227 -18.41 20.59 0.50
C THR A 227 -17.19 20.84 1.36
#